data_AF-A0A0T5ZU38-F1
#
_entry.id   AF-A0A0T5ZU38-F1
#
_cell.length_a   1.000
_cell.length_b   1.000
_cell.length_c   1.000
_cell.angle_alpha   90.00
_cell.angle_beta   90.00
_cell.angle_gamma   90.00
#
_symmetry.space_group_name_H-M   'P 1'
#
loop_
_entity.id
_entity.type
_entity.pdbx_description
1 polymer ?
#
loop_
_entity_poly.entity_id
_entity_poly.type
_entity_poly.pdbx_seq_one_letter_code
_entity_poly.pdbx_strand_id
1 'polypeptide(L)'
;MFDEYETRKKTLQKAIQIAKREWGNIKSSLMYCGDIGEFCEEDFMIGVIEEDVIIREPLISPTKSVSGYAPTFYPMYLVDNLIIMDEKMPKYRYKTVEALYVFIELATKAVERLGLVGIFCIGFGSGYGYVRTGWIGEKGRAEERDIFYQMFYKGRVDYDWDFHWTSVRQRLKLIFTRFMAWQNNPKLYEREVKPRAKVKPMMV
;
A
#
# COMPACT_ATOMS: atom_id res chain seq x y z
N MET A 1 28.56 17.93 8.38
CA MET A 1 28.38 16.49 8.70
C MET A 1 27.46 16.29 9.91
N PHE A 2 27.74 16.87 11.08
CA PHE A 2 26.82 16.81 12.25
C PHE A 2 25.43 17.43 12.01
N ASP A 3 25.36 18.58 11.34
CA ASP A 3 24.10 19.30 11.10
C ASP A 3 23.16 18.56 10.11
N GLU A 4 23.74 17.88 9.12
CA GLU A 4 23.00 17.07 8.15
C GLU A 4 22.42 15.81 8.80
N TYR A 5 23.17 15.16 9.70
CA TYR A 5 22.71 13.99 10.43
C TYR A 5 21.51 14.31 11.34
N GLU A 6 21.60 15.38 12.14
CA GLU A 6 20.51 15.79 13.01
C GLU A 6 19.27 16.23 12.23
N THR A 7 19.45 16.88 11.08
CA THR A 7 18.36 17.23 10.18
C THR A 7 17.65 15.98 9.65
N ARG A 8 18.41 14.98 9.16
CA ARG A 8 17.82 13.72 8.66
C ARG A 8 17.13 12.93 9.77
N LYS A 9 17.67 12.94 10.99
CA LYS A 9 17.05 12.30 12.16
C LYS A 9 15.69 12.93 12.51
N LYS A 10 15.58 14.26 12.47
CA LYS A 10 14.29 14.96 12.67
C LYS A 10 13.29 14.62 11.57
N THR A 11 13.74 14.57 10.32
CA THR A 11 12.89 14.15 9.18
C THR A 11 12.37 12.73 9.37
N LEU A 12 13.23 11.80 9.78
CA LEU A 12 12.85 10.42 10.09
C LEU A 12 11.77 10.36 11.18
N GLN A 13 11.98 11.07 12.29
CA GLN A 13 11.01 11.12 13.38
C GLN A 13 9.65 11.66 12.91
N LYS A 14 9.64 12.72 12.09
CA LYS A 14 8.42 13.26 11.50
C LYS A 14 7.72 12.22 10.62
N ALA A 15 8.48 11.53 9.76
CA ALA A 15 7.92 10.48 8.90
C ALA A 15 7.31 9.32 9.70
N ILE A 16 7.96 8.89 10.79
CA ILE A 16 7.43 7.84 11.69
C ILE A 16 6.09 8.26 12.29
N GLN A 17 5.94 9.51 12.72
CA GLN A 17 4.66 9.99 13.27
C GLN A 17 3.56 10.00 12.21
N ILE A 18 3.89 10.40 10.97
CA ILE A 18 2.95 10.34 9.84
C ILE A 18 2.57 8.89 9.55
N ALA A 19 3.54 7.97 9.52
CA ALA A 19 3.29 6.54 9.29
C ALA A 19 2.39 5.94 10.37
N LYS A 20 2.60 6.27 11.65
CA LYS A 20 1.74 5.84 12.77
C LYS A 20 0.30 6.34 12.61
N ARG A 21 0.12 7.61 12.21
CA ARG A 21 -1.21 8.17 11.89
C ARG A 21 -1.91 7.38 10.79
N GLU A 22 -1.22 7.16 9.66
CA GLU A 22 -1.81 6.45 8.51
C GLU A 22 -2.02 4.96 8.78
N TRP A 23 -1.16 4.33 9.58
CA TRP A 23 -1.39 2.97 10.06
C TRP A 23 -2.66 2.88 10.91
N GLY A 24 -2.91 3.85 11.79
CA GLY A 24 -4.16 3.94 12.55
C GLY A 24 -5.40 4.06 11.66
N ASN A 25 -5.29 4.84 10.58
CA ASN A 25 -6.35 4.96 9.57
C ASN A 25 -6.61 3.61 8.86
N ILE A 26 -5.56 2.90 8.47
CA ILE A 26 -5.67 1.56 7.84
C ILE A 26 -6.21 0.53 8.83
N LYS A 27 -5.76 0.54 10.09
CA LYS A 27 -6.29 -0.31 11.16
C LYS A 27 -7.79 -0.12 11.32
N SER A 28 -8.27 1.13 11.33
CA SER A 28 -9.70 1.43 11.39
C SER A 28 -10.47 0.92 10.16
N SER A 29 -9.93 1.08 8.96
CA SER A 29 -10.65 0.68 7.73
C SER A 29 -10.67 -0.84 7.53
N LEU A 30 -9.65 -1.56 8.02
CA LEU A 30 -9.53 -3.01 7.94
C LEU A 30 -10.07 -3.76 9.17
N MET A 31 -10.66 -3.07 10.15
CA MET A 31 -11.09 -3.70 11.42
C MET A 31 -12.07 -4.88 11.24
N TYR A 32 -12.80 -4.94 10.13
CA TYR A 32 -13.72 -6.03 9.81
C TYR A 32 -13.06 -7.22 9.12
N CYS A 33 -11.82 -7.05 8.64
CA CYS A 33 -10.96 -8.10 8.11
C CYS A 33 -10.21 -8.83 9.23
N GLY A 34 -9.81 -8.11 10.28
CA GLY A 34 -9.11 -8.63 11.46
C GLY A 34 -8.28 -7.56 12.16
N ASP A 35 -7.54 -7.94 13.20
CA ASP A 35 -6.59 -7.06 13.87
C ASP A 35 -5.21 -7.14 13.19
N ILE A 36 -4.72 -5.99 12.73
CA ILE A 36 -3.40 -5.86 12.09
C ILE A 36 -2.31 -5.50 13.10
N GLY A 37 -2.63 -5.28 14.37
CA GLY A 37 -1.69 -4.86 15.41
C GLY A 37 -1.22 -3.42 15.29
N GLU A 38 -0.20 -3.07 16.07
CA GLU A 38 0.39 -1.71 16.10
C GLU A 38 1.45 -1.51 15.02
N PHE A 39 1.70 -0.26 14.65
CA PHE A 39 2.75 0.09 13.68
C PHE A 39 4.11 -0.35 14.21
N CYS A 40 4.89 -1.04 13.38
CA CYS A 40 6.26 -1.46 13.67
C CYS A 40 7.21 -0.85 12.64
N GLU A 41 8.31 -0.24 13.09
CA GLU A 41 9.30 0.39 12.21
C GLU A 41 10.11 -0.66 11.43
N GLU A 42 10.39 -1.81 12.06
CA GLU A 42 11.13 -2.94 11.47
C GLU A 42 10.41 -3.54 10.26
N ASP A 43 9.08 -3.54 10.26
CA ASP A 43 8.24 -4.05 9.18
C ASP A 43 8.49 -3.35 7.84
N PHE A 44 8.95 -2.10 7.91
CA PHE A 44 9.25 -1.26 6.76
C PHE A 44 10.74 -0.99 6.65
N MET A 45 11.56 -1.56 7.53
CA MET A 45 12.99 -1.26 7.69
C MET A 45 13.27 0.24 7.83
N ILE A 46 12.40 0.95 8.56
CA ILE A 46 12.55 2.37 8.86
C ILE A 46 13.52 2.51 10.04
N GLY A 47 14.66 3.17 9.83
CA GLY A 47 15.64 3.37 10.89
C GLY A 47 16.93 4.06 10.46
N VAL A 48 17.79 4.34 11.45
CA VAL A 48 19.18 4.75 11.22
C VAL A 48 20.02 3.48 11.15
N ILE A 49 20.72 3.27 10.04
CA ILE A 49 21.71 2.19 9.92
C ILE A 49 23.01 2.70 10.54
N GLU A 50 23.37 2.17 11.70
CA GLU A 50 24.54 2.61 12.49
C GLU A 50 25.86 1.95 12.04
N GLU A 51 25.81 0.82 11.32
CA GLU A 51 26.98 0.10 10.78
C GLU A 51 26.68 -0.47 9.38
N ASP A 52 27.72 -0.83 8.60
CA ASP A 52 27.64 -1.46 7.28
C ASP A 52 26.95 -2.84 7.33
N VAL A 53 25.64 -2.85 7.57
CA VAL A 53 24.80 -4.04 7.50
C VAL A 53 24.46 -4.27 6.03
N ILE A 54 24.77 -5.47 5.53
CA ILE A 54 24.28 -5.93 4.22
C ILE A 54 22.74 -5.95 4.31
N ILE A 55 22.10 -4.88 3.83
CA ILE A 55 20.64 -4.77 3.77
C ILE A 55 20.17 -5.85 2.80
N ARG A 56 19.58 -6.92 3.34
CA ARG A 56 18.79 -7.84 2.53
C ARG A 56 17.56 -7.05 2.09
N GLU A 57 17.34 -6.94 0.78
CA GLU A 57 16.13 -6.36 0.23
C GLU A 57 14.90 -6.93 0.99
N PRO A 58 13.89 -6.10 1.29
CA PRO A 58 12.65 -6.59 1.86
C PRO A 58 12.11 -7.65 0.90
N LEU A 59 11.85 -8.86 1.41
CA LEU A 59 11.34 -9.98 0.62
C LEU A 59 10.08 -9.59 -0.19
N ILE A 60 9.36 -8.57 0.27
CA ILE A 60 8.18 -7.99 -0.38
C ILE A 60 8.22 -6.46 -0.19
N SER A 61 8.96 -5.73 -1.04
CA SER A 61 8.69 -4.29 -1.25
C SER A 61 8.05 -4.06 -2.62
N PRO A 62 6.83 -3.50 -2.68
CA PRO A 62 6.22 -2.97 -3.90
C PRO A 62 7.10 -1.94 -4.62
N THR A 63 7.92 -1.18 -3.89
CA THR A 63 8.87 -0.20 -4.43
C THR A 63 10.29 -0.76 -4.39
N LYS A 64 10.96 -0.90 -5.55
CA LYS A 64 12.34 -1.40 -5.64
C LYS A 64 13.24 -0.55 -4.74
N SER A 65 13.70 -1.09 -3.62
CA SER A 65 14.49 -0.36 -2.63
C SER A 65 15.90 -0.96 -2.54
N VAL A 66 16.82 -0.40 -3.33
CA VAL A 66 18.27 -0.59 -3.14
C VAL A 66 18.93 0.77 -3.21
N SER A 67 19.67 1.14 -2.17
CA SER A 67 20.71 2.15 -2.25
C SER A 67 21.98 1.61 -1.62
N GLY A 68 23.10 1.74 -2.33
CA GLY A 68 24.41 1.33 -1.86
C GLY A 68 24.99 2.24 -0.77
N TYR A 69 25.85 1.61 0.04
CA TYR A 69 26.93 2.08 0.91
C TYR A 69 26.96 3.59 1.29
N ALA A 70 26.43 3.87 2.48
CA ALA A 70 26.72 4.95 3.44
C ALA A 70 25.65 4.84 4.55
N PRO A 71 25.76 5.49 5.73
CA PRO A 71 24.63 5.57 6.69
C PRO A 71 23.44 6.25 6.00
N THR A 72 22.58 5.43 5.40
CA THR A 72 21.49 5.80 4.52
C THR A 72 20.21 5.36 5.19
N PHE A 73 19.35 6.32 5.48
CA PHE A 73 18.04 6.08 6.08
C PHE A 73 17.25 5.17 5.14
N TYR A 74 16.87 3.99 5.60
CA TYR A 74 16.12 3.05 4.78
C TYR A 74 14.63 3.09 5.16
N PRO A 75 13.69 2.84 4.22
CA PRO A 75 13.79 3.13 2.80
C PRO A 75 13.51 4.64 2.57
N MET A 76 14.48 5.38 2.00
CA MET A 76 14.34 6.82 1.72
C MET A 76 13.04 7.16 0.98
N TYR A 77 12.62 6.33 0.02
CA TYR A 77 11.40 6.57 -0.74
C TYR A 77 10.13 6.58 0.10
N LEU A 78 9.98 5.71 1.10
CA LEU A 78 8.80 5.71 1.97
C LEU A 78 8.83 6.94 2.89
N VAL A 79 10.01 7.26 3.44
CA VAL A 79 10.21 8.45 4.28
C VAL A 79 9.87 9.72 3.50
N ASP A 80 10.42 9.90 2.30
CA ASP A 80 10.17 11.07 1.46
C ASP A 80 8.71 11.15 1.04
N ASN A 81 8.10 10.03 0.64
CA ASN A 81 6.69 10.00 0.27
C ASN A 81 5.78 10.36 1.46
N LEU A 82 6.09 9.90 2.68
CA LEU A 82 5.35 10.27 3.89
C LEU A 82 5.42 11.79 4.13
N ILE A 83 6.60 12.37 4.02
CA ILE A 83 6.81 13.81 4.22
C ILE A 83 6.09 14.64 3.16
N ILE A 84 6.31 14.33 1.88
CA ILE A 84 5.71 15.06 0.76
C ILE A 84 4.18 14.91 0.74
N MET A 85 3.67 13.71 1.05
CA MET A 85 2.23 13.48 1.20
C MET A 85 1.65 14.40 2.26
N ASP A 86 2.27 14.49 3.43
CA ASP A 86 1.78 15.30 4.55
C ASP A 86 1.81 16.81 4.24
N GLU A 87 2.88 17.27 3.58
CA GLU A 87 3.00 18.67 3.13
C GLU A 87 1.93 19.05 2.09
N LYS A 88 1.56 18.12 1.21
CA LYS A 88 0.53 18.33 0.18
C LYS A 88 -0.90 18.16 0.71
N MET A 89 -1.07 17.59 1.90
CA MET A 89 -2.35 17.22 2.49
C MET A 89 -3.36 18.39 2.56
N PRO A 90 -3.00 19.64 2.95
CA PRO A 90 -3.96 20.74 3.04
C PRO A 90 -4.61 21.11 1.71
N LYS A 91 -3.87 20.95 0.60
CA LYS A 91 -4.32 21.36 -0.75
C LYS A 91 -4.93 20.21 -1.53
N TYR A 92 -4.30 19.04 -1.50
CA TYR A 92 -4.64 17.92 -2.37
C TYR A 92 -5.30 16.75 -1.62
N ARG A 93 -5.39 16.82 -0.28
CA ARG A 93 -5.71 15.66 0.56
C ARG A 93 -4.79 14.49 0.17
N TYR A 94 -5.31 13.28 0.09
CA TYR A 94 -4.57 12.12 -0.38
C TYR A 94 -4.58 11.92 -1.90
N LYS A 95 -5.01 12.90 -2.71
CA LYS A 95 -5.04 12.78 -4.17
C LYS A 95 -3.66 13.04 -4.80
N THR A 96 -2.63 12.38 -4.30
CA THR A 96 -1.24 12.52 -4.75
C THR A 96 -0.58 11.18 -5.02
N VAL A 97 0.49 11.18 -5.82
CA VAL A 97 1.27 9.97 -6.14
C VAL A 97 2.04 9.49 -4.91
N GLU A 98 2.49 10.39 -4.05
CA GLU A 98 3.19 10.05 -2.82
C GLU A 98 2.26 9.32 -1.85
N ALA A 99 1.00 9.81 -1.72
CA ALA A 99 -0.02 9.12 -0.95
C ALA A 99 -0.30 7.72 -1.50
N LEU A 100 -0.34 7.56 -2.82
CA LEU A 100 -0.58 6.26 -3.46
C LEU A 100 0.47 5.25 -2.98
N TYR A 101 1.75 5.58 -3.10
CA TYR A 101 2.81 4.66 -2.71
C TYR A 101 2.86 4.41 -1.20
N VAL A 102 2.62 5.42 -0.35
CA VAL A 102 2.48 5.21 1.11
C VAL A 102 1.37 4.21 1.41
N PHE A 103 0.18 4.38 0.83
CA PHE A 103 -0.94 3.47 1.10
C PHE A 103 -0.71 2.08 0.51
N ILE A 104 -0.02 1.95 -0.63
CA ILE A 104 0.35 0.64 -1.16
C ILE A 104 1.25 -0.10 -0.16
N GLU A 105 2.32 0.53 0.30
CA GLU A 105 3.28 -0.06 1.24
C GLU A 105 2.58 -0.47 2.54
N LEU A 106 1.91 0.48 3.20
CA LEU A 106 1.27 0.23 4.49
C LEU A 106 0.14 -0.80 4.38
N ALA A 107 -0.70 -0.74 3.34
CA ALA A 107 -1.80 -1.68 3.19
C ALA A 107 -1.32 -3.09 2.79
N THR A 108 -0.26 -3.20 1.98
CA THR A 108 0.39 -4.48 1.65
C THR A 108 0.83 -5.18 2.93
N LYS A 109 1.52 -4.45 3.82
CA LYS A 109 1.97 -5.00 5.10
C LYS A 109 0.82 -5.34 6.04
N ALA A 110 -0.19 -4.48 6.11
CA ALA A 110 -1.37 -4.70 6.93
C ALA A 110 -2.08 -6.02 6.57
N VAL A 111 -2.27 -6.31 5.27
CA VAL A 111 -2.92 -7.55 4.86
C VAL A 111 -2.01 -8.77 4.88
N GLU A 112 -0.69 -8.59 4.79
CA GLU A 112 0.28 -9.65 5.11
C GLU A 112 0.09 -10.13 6.56
N ARG A 113 -0.02 -9.20 7.52
CA ARG A 113 -0.32 -9.53 8.93
C ARG A 113 -1.66 -10.25 9.11
N LEU A 114 -2.61 -10.08 8.18
CA LEU A 114 -3.89 -10.79 8.17
C LEU A 114 -3.84 -12.15 7.44
N GLY A 115 -2.68 -12.54 6.90
CA GLY A 115 -2.47 -13.86 6.30
C GLY A 115 -2.52 -13.91 4.78
N LEU A 116 -2.62 -12.77 4.07
CA LEU A 116 -2.29 -12.76 2.65
C LEU A 116 -0.77 -12.95 2.47
N VAL A 117 -0.35 -13.49 1.33
CA VAL A 117 1.07 -13.68 1.00
C VAL A 117 1.39 -13.27 -0.44
N GLY A 118 2.63 -12.83 -0.65
CA GLY A 118 3.22 -12.59 -1.97
C GLY A 118 2.39 -11.67 -2.85
N ILE A 119 2.03 -12.15 -4.05
CA ILE A 119 1.32 -11.35 -5.06
C ILE A 119 -0.05 -10.84 -4.58
N PHE A 120 -0.70 -11.55 -3.66
CA PHE A 120 -2.02 -11.17 -3.17
C PHE A 120 -1.95 -9.98 -2.22
N CYS A 121 -0.91 -9.88 -1.38
CA CYS A 121 -0.66 -8.68 -0.57
C CYS A 121 -0.45 -7.46 -1.46
N ILE A 122 0.42 -7.60 -2.47
CA ILE A 122 0.78 -6.51 -3.39
C ILE A 122 -0.45 -6.06 -4.20
N GLY A 123 -1.23 -7.02 -4.70
CA GLY A 123 -2.46 -6.73 -5.44
C GLY A 123 -3.50 -6.01 -4.58
N PHE A 124 -3.69 -6.45 -3.33
CA PHE A 124 -4.61 -5.80 -2.40
C PHE A 124 -4.13 -4.40 -2.03
N GLY A 125 -2.84 -4.24 -1.68
CA GLY A 125 -2.25 -2.95 -1.36
C GLY A 125 -2.36 -1.95 -2.52
N SER A 126 -2.09 -2.39 -3.75
CA SER A 126 -2.29 -1.61 -4.98
C SER A 126 -3.74 -1.14 -5.13
N GLY A 127 -4.70 -2.04 -4.97
CA GLY A 127 -6.12 -1.70 -5.03
C GLY A 127 -6.55 -0.74 -3.92
N TYR A 128 -6.06 -0.93 -2.69
CA TYR A 128 -6.33 -0.04 -1.56
C TYR A 128 -5.80 1.37 -1.82
N GLY A 129 -4.54 1.49 -2.23
CA GLY A 129 -3.93 2.76 -2.60
C GLY A 129 -4.67 3.44 -3.76
N TYR A 130 -5.12 2.66 -4.75
CA TYR A 130 -5.93 3.17 -5.85
C TYR A 130 -7.21 3.82 -5.36
N VAL A 131 -8.02 3.14 -4.56
CA VAL A 131 -9.30 3.73 -4.16
C VAL A 131 -9.09 4.93 -3.23
N ARG A 132 -8.07 4.87 -2.38
CA ARG A 132 -7.80 5.95 -1.43
C ARG A 132 -7.43 7.27 -2.11
N THR A 133 -6.70 7.18 -3.22
CA THR A 133 -6.02 8.33 -3.85
C THR A 133 -6.59 8.69 -5.22
N GLY A 134 -7.26 7.75 -5.88
CA GLY A 134 -7.70 7.86 -7.28
C GLY A 134 -6.59 7.59 -8.30
N TRP A 135 -5.35 7.34 -7.87
CA TRP A 135 -4.20 7.09 -8.74
C TRP A 135 -3.93 5.60 -8.91
N ILE A 136 -3.52 5.17 -10.11
CA ILE A 136 -3.22 3.76 -10.37
C ILE A 136 -1.72 3.53 -10.21
N GLY A 137 -1.35 2.58 -9.33
CA GLY A 137 0.04 2.12 -9.20
C GLY A 137 0.42 1.09 -10.25
N GLU A 138 1.73 0.88 -10.43
CA GLU A 138 2.29 -0.07 -11.41
C GLU A 138 2.03 -1.54 -11.04
N LYS A 139 1.87 -1.82 -9.75
CA LYS A 139 1.72 -3.17 -9.21
C LYS A 139 0.26 -3.65 -9.21
N GLY A 140 0.08 -4.97 -9.12
CA GLY A 140 -1.24 -5.62 -9.16
C GLY A 140 -1.81 -5.73 -10.58
N ARG A 141 -2.67 -6.73 -10.79
CA ARG A 141 -3.32 -6.97 -12.09
C ARG A 141 -4.50 -6.02 -12.29
N ALA A 142 -4.86 -5.79 -13.56
CA ALA A 142 -6.01 -4.94 -13.89
C ALA A 142 -7.32 -5.51 -13.35
N GLU A 143 -7.48 -6.83 -13.38
CA GLU A 143 -8.63 -7.57 -12.88
C GLU A 143 -8.75 -7.50 -11.35
N GLU A 144 -7.62 -7.53 -10.65
CA GLU A 144 -7.56 -7.34 -9.18
C GLU A 144 -8.04 -5.93 -8.82
N ARG A 145 -7.54 -4.91 -9.54
CA ARG A 145 -7.99 -3.52 -9.37
C ARG A 145 -9.44 -3.29 -9.77
N ASP A 146 -9.95 -4.00 -10.78
CA ASP A 146 -11.34 -3.85 -11.21
C ASP A 146 -12.29 -4.15 -10.06
N ILE A 147 -12.02 -5.14 -9.21
CA ILE A 147 -12.87 -5.43 -8.04
C ILE A 147 -12.98 -4.21 -7.11
N PHE A 148 -11.88 -3.52 -6.86
CA PHE A 148 -11.88 -2.28 -6.07
C PHE A 148 -12.72 -1.20 -6.77
N TYR A 149 -12.56 -1.04 -8.09
CA TYR A 149 -13.38 -0.11 -8.89
C TYR A 149 -14.88 -0.45 -8.82
N GLN A 150 -15.26 -1.71 -8.99
CA GLN A 150 -16.65 -2.16 -8.92
C GLN A 150 -17.26 -1.83 -7.54
N MET A 151 -16.51 -2.00 -6.46
CA MET A 151 -17.00 -1.80 -5.10
C MET A 151 -17.12 -0.32 -4.71
N PHE A 152 -16.21 0.53 -5.19
CA PHE A 152 -16.08 1.90 -4.68
C PHE A 152 -16.41 3.00 -5.68
N TYR A 153 -16.40 2.71 -6.98
CA TYR A 153 -16.56 3.72 -8.02
C TYR A 153 -17.74 3.46 -8.95
N LYS A 154 -18.01 2.20 -9.30
CA LYS A 154 -19.07 1.91 -10.28
C LYS A 154 -20.45 2.35 -9.79
N GLY A 155 -21.11 3.16 -10.61
CA GLY A 155 -22.48 3.64 -10.38
C GLY A 155 -22.60 4.72 -9.31
N ARG A 156 -21.50 5.41 -8.94
CA ARG A 156 -21.49 6.43 -7.89
C ARG A 156 -21.09 7.80 -8.44
N VAL A 157 -21.81 8.83 -7.99
CA VAL A 157 -21.55 10.25 -8.32
C VAL A 157 -20.62 10.88 -7.28
N ASP A 158 -20.66 10.40 -6.03
CA ASP A 158 -19.79 10.87 -4.96
C ASP A 158 -18.93 9.73 -4.37
N TYR A 159 -17.69 10.09 -4.02
CA TYR A 159 -16.65 9.15 -3.63
C TYR A 159 -16.57 9.04 -2.11
N ASP A 160 -17.41 8.16 -1.59
CA ASP A 160 -17.51 7.90 -0.17
C ASP A 160 -16.34 7.04 0.35
N TRP A 161 -15.20 7.67 0.67
CA TRP A 161 -14.03 7.00 1.24
C TRP A 161 -13.50 7.71 2.49
N ASP A 162 -14.04 7.30 3.64
CA ASP A 162 -13.52 7.62 4.97
C ASP A 162 -13.15 6.33 5.71
N PHE A 163 -12.01 6.32 6.39
CA PHE A 163 -11.46 5.15 7.08
C PHE A 163 -12.34 4.63 8.22
N HIS A 164 -13.26 5.45 8.74
CA HIS A 164 -14.13 5.09 9.86
C HIS A 164 -15.51 4.62 9.42
N TRP A 165 -15.84 4.72 8.12
CA TRP A 165 -17.17 4.37 7.65
C TRP A 165 -17.40 2.87 7.57
N THR A 166 -18.53 2.43 8.10
CA THR A 166 -18.98 1.03 8.07
C THR A 166 -19.06 0.50 6.64
N SER A 167 -19.50 1.31 5.68
CA SER A 167 -19.60 0.92 4.27
C SER A 167 -18.22 0.64 3.63
N VAL A 168 -17.19 1.41 3.98
CA VAL A 168 -15.81 1.19 3.54
C VAL A 168 -15.27 -0.11 4.14
N ARG A 169 -15.44 -0.30 5.46
CA ARG A 169 -15.01 -1.51 6.18
C ARG A 169 -15.65 -2.78 5.62
N GLN A 170 -16.95 -2.75 5.34
CA GLN A 170 -17.68 -3.89 4.76
C GLN A 170 -17.17 -4.24 3.37
N ARG A 171 -16.97 -3.24 2.50
CA ARG A 171 -16.44 -3.47 1.15
C ARG A 171 -15.02 -4.01 1.21
N LEU A 172 -14.15 -3.44 2.05
CA LEU A 172 -12.79 -3.95 2.24
C LEU A 172 -12.77 -5.38 2.74
N LYS A 173 -13.67 -5.75 3.67
CA LYS A 173 -13.84 -7.16 4.11
C LYS A 173 -14.21 -8.08 2.95
N LEU A 174 -15.16 -7.69 2.11
CA LEU A 174 -15.58 -8.49 0.95
C LEU A 174 -14.42 -8.69 -0.03
N ILE A 175 -13.67 -7.62 -0.32
CA ILE A 175 -12.49 -7.70 -1.18
C ILE A 175 -11.43 -8.60 -0.55
N PHE A 176 -11.10 -8.41 0.72
CA PHE A 176 -10.10 -9.20 1.44
C PHE A 176 -10.47 -10.69 1.44
N THR A 177 -11.74 -11.02 1.71
CA THR A 177 -12.25 -12.41 1.67
C THR A 177 -12.04 -13.03 0.30
N ARG A 178 -12.23 -12.25 -0.78
CA ARG A 178 -12.01 -12.70 -2.15
C ARG A 178 -10.53 -12.94 -2.45
N PHE A 179 -9.65 -12.07 -1.99
CA PHE A 179 -8.20 -12.28 -2.10
C PHE A 179 -7.74 -13.54 -1.34
N MET A 180 -8.28 -13.78 -0.13
CA MET A 180 -8.03 -15.02 0.62
C MET A 180 -8.52 -16.26 -0.14
N ALA A 181 -9.71 -16.19 -0.76
CA ALA A 181 -10.26 -17.28 -1.55
C ALA A 181 -9.39 -17.60 -2.78
N TRP A 182 -8.88 -16.56 -3.45
CA TRP A 182 -7.95 -16.71 -4.57
C TRP A 182 -6.61 -17.32 -4.14
N GLN A 183 -6.06 -16.85 -3.03
CA GLN A 183 -4.82 -17.39 -2.46
C GLN A 183 -4.94 -18.89 -2.14
N ASN A 184 -6.04 -19.29 -1.52
CA ASN A 184 -6.27 -20.67 -1.11
C ASN A 184 -6.77 -21.57 -2.24
N ASN A 185 -7.09 -21.01 -3.42
CA ASN A 185 -7.58 -21.77 -4.57
C ASN A 185 -7.03 -21.20 -5.89
N PRO A 186 -5.86 -21.66 -6.34
CA PRO A 186 -5.25 -21.22 -7.60
C PRO A 186 -6.15 -21.38 -8.82
N LYS A 187 -6.97 -22.45 -8.88
CA LYS A 187 -7.92 -22.67 -9.98
C LYS A 187 -9.02 -21.60 -10.01
N LEU A 188 -9.48 -21.15 -8.85
CA LEU A 188 -10.43 -20.06 -8.73
C LEU A 188 -9.81 -18.75 -9.23
N TYR A 189 -8.58 -18.47 -8.80
CA TYR A 189 -7.85 -17.28 -9.25
C TYR A 189 -7.66 -17.28 -10.77
N GLU A 190 -7.18 -18.39 -11.35
CA GLU A 190 -7.03 -18.52 -12.81
C GLU A 190 -8.35 -18.33 -13.55
N ARG A 191 -9.47 -18.83 -13.03
CA ARG A 191 -10.78 -18.68 -13.68
C ARG A 191 -11.26 -17.23 -13.67
N GLU A 192 -11.04 -16.51 -12.58
CA GLU A 192 -11.58 -15.16 -12.37
C GLU A 192 -10.65 -14.04 -12.83
N VAL A 193 -9.34 -14.30 -12.87
CA VAL A 193 -8.28 -13.35 -13.20
C VAL A 193 -7.59 -13.71 -14.53
N LYS A 194 -8.13 -14.68 -15.28
CA LYS A 194 -7.67 -14.96 -16.65
C LYS A 194 -7.82 -13.70 -17.50
N PRO A 195 -6.77 -13.24 -18.18
CA PRO A 195 -6.90 -12.17 -19.15
C PRO A 195 -7.92 -12.64 -20.18
N ARG A 196 -9.01 -11.88 -20.36
CA ARG A 196 -9.86 -12.07 -21.53
C ARG A 196 -8.95 -11.85 -22.74
N ALA A 197 -8.57 -12.91 -23.44
CA ALA A 197 -7.81 -12.80 -24.67
C ALA A 197 -8.55 -11.79 -25.55
N LYS A 198 -7.94 -10.64 -25.84
CA LYS A 198 -8.42 -9.74 -26.87
C LYS A 198 -8.15 -10.45 -28.19
N VAL A 199 -9.08 -11.30 -28.61
CA VAL A 199 -9.11 -11.79 -30.00
C VAL A 199 -9.37 -10.55 -30.84
N LYS A 200 -8.32 -9.97 -31.42
CA LYS A 200 -8.49 -9.05 -32.54
C LYS A 200 -9.04 -9.92 -33.69
N PRO A 201 -10.22 -9.64 -34.24
CA PRO A 201 -10.61 -10.27 -35.49
C PRO A 201 -9.54 -9.92 -36.53
N MET A 202 -8.99 -10.93 -37.20
CA MET A 202 -8.29 -10.66 -38.46
C MET A 202 -9.36 -10.10 -39.40
N MET A 203 -9.14 -8.88 -39.88
CA MET A 203 -9.88 -8.41 -41.06
C MET A 203 -9.47 -9.33 -42.19
N VAL A 204 -10.39 -10.21 -42.58
CA VAL A 204 -10.30 -11.04 -43.80
C VAL A 204 -10.76 -10.18 -44.97
#